data_AF-A0A353B1P5-F1
#
_entry.id   AF-A0A353B1P5-F1
#
_cell.length_a   1.000
_cell.length_b   1.000
_cell.length_c   1.000
_cell.angle_alpha   90.00
_cell.angle_beta   90.00
_cell.angle_gamma   90.00
#
_symmetry.space_group_name_H-M   'P 1'
#
loop_
_entity.id
_entity.type
_entity.pdbx_description
1 polymer ?
#
loop_
_entity_poly.entity_id
_entity_poly.type
_entity_poly.pdbx_seq_one_letter_code
_entity_poly.pdbx_strand_id
1 'polypeptide(L)'
;MPSDDAIAWIDRCLPSSVSPEWGGHLASCKPSPELLLKWLIRSRPHQLAALDALVPLSRNRDDFSSVLSELRSALDALDSEPPRVEILIDRIRHNLRLNDPSDAPILISDEVLSLARCVFCFDLTLVETWRLQLLDTYDPSSTATGQWHSLVQFGGTCGAFAVCDWREPIESVVTKLASIRYSDDIPRIAQSFRSYDGTIDSLCTDLAISLRSADLHLASLDSGADSYWLSINRRDEILRLEECMGVALPKVVPITIV
;
A
#
# COMPACT_ATOMS: atom_id res chain seq x y z
N MET A 1 30.39 15.55 -23.37
CA MET A 1 29.78 16.90 -23.39
C MET A 1 28.30 16.71 -23.68
N PRO A 2 27.38 17.36 -22.95
CA PRO A 2 26.02 17.50 -23.43
C PRO A 2 26.10 18.33 -24.72
N SER A 3 25.57 17.85 -25.84
CA SER A 3 25.34 18.74 -26.97
C SER A 3 23.84 18.94 -27.10
N ASP A 4 23.41 20.20 -27.12
CA ASP A 4 22.04 20.56 -27.45
C ASP A 4 21.61 19.93 -28.78
N ASP A 5 22.58 19.68 -29.67
CA ASP A 5 22.42 18.92 -30.91
C ASP A 5 21.99 17.45 -30.68
N ALA A 6 22.50 16.78 -29.65
CA ALA A 6 22.11 15.39 -29.32
C ALA A 6 20.69 15.34 -28.77
N ILE A 7 20.31 16.29 -27.94
CA ILE A 7 18.94 16.41 -27.42
C ILE A 7 17.97 16.74 -28.57
N ALA A 8 18.32 17.68 -29.45
CA ALA A 8 17.54 18.02 -30.63
C ALA A 8 17.47 16.88 -31.66
N TRP A 9 18.47 15.99 -31.68
CA TRP A 9 18.41 14.76 -32.44
C TRP A 9 17.44 13.76 -31.83
N ILE A 10 17.47 13.55 -30.51
CA ILE A 10 16.53 12.69 -29.79
C ILE A 10 15.08 13.17 -30.01
N ASP A 11 14.82 14.49 -29.89
CA ASP A 11 13.50 15.09 -30.12
C ASP A 11 12.93 14.77 -31.51
N ARG A 12 13.79 14.78 -32.55
CA ARG A 12 13.39 14.50 -33.93
C ARG A 12 13.21 13.02 -34.23
N CYS A 13 13.92 12.15 -33.51
CA CYS A 13 13.94 10.71 -33.76
C CYS A 13 13.01 9.91 -32.85
N LEU A 14 12.30 10.58 -31.93
CA LEU A 14 11.48 9.92 -30.93
C LEU A 14 10.32 9.14 -31.58
N PRO A 15 10.26 7.80 -31.42
CA PRO A 15 9.20 7.01 -32.02
C PRO A 15 7.88 7.19 -31.26
N SER A 16 6.75 6.85 -31.91
CA SER A 16 5.44 6.82 -31.25
C SER A 16 5.37 5.79 -30.11
N SER A 17 6.15 4.70 -30.21
CA SER A 17 6.31 3.68 -29.15
C SER A 17 7.69 3.81 -28.50
N VAL A 18 7.75 4.51 -27.37
CA VAL A 18 9.02 4.78 -26.67
C VAL A 18 9.43 3.60 -25.78
N SER A 19 10.65 3.10 -25.99
CA SER A 19 11.33 2.17 -25.10
C SER A 19 12.13 2.93 -24.02
N PRO A 20 12.41 2.31 -22.85
CA PRO A 20 13.17 2.97 -21.77
C PRO A 20 14.57 3.43 -22.15
N GLU A 21 15.17 2.85 -23.19
CA GLU A 21 16.49 3.21 -23.71
C GLU A 21 16.56 4.67 -24.17
N TRP A 22 15.46 5.21 -24.70
CA TRP A 22 15.38 6.62 -25.11
C TRP A 22 15.54 7.57 -23.92
N GLY A 23 14.97 7.24 -22.76
CA GLY A 23 15.20 8.00 -21.53
C GLY A 23 16.63 7.87 -21.02
N GLY A 24 17.25 6.69 -21.16
CA GLY A 24 18.68 6.50 -20.85
C GLY A 24 19.60 7.34 -21.74
N HIS A 25 19.31 7.42 -23.05
CA HIS A 25 20.04 8.28 -23.99
C HIS A 25 19.84 9.76 -23.67
N LEU A 26 18.60 10.16 -23.36
CA LEU A 26 18.30 11.52 -22.94
C LEU A 26 19.06 11.88 -21.66
N ALA A 27 19.03 11.04 -20.63
CA ALA A 27 19.78 11.26 -19.39
C ALA A 27 21.29 11.38 -19.59
N SER A 28 21.86 10.58 -20.51
CA SER A 28 23.29 10.64 -20.85
C SER A 28 23.69 11.99 -21.46
N CYS A 29 22.73 12.69 -22.07
CA CYS A 29 22.92 14.04 -22.59
C CYS A 29 22.82 15.13 -21.52
N LYS A 30 22.59 14.78 -20.24
CA LYS A 30 22.45 15.72 -19.10
C LYS A 30 21.55 16.94 -19.43
N PRO A 31 20.29 16.70 -19.83
CA PRO A 31 19.35 17.78 -20.16
C PRO A 31 19.15 18.68 -18.94
N SER A 32 18.92 19.96 -19.17
CA SER A 32 18.56 20.85 -18.08
C SER A 32 17.20 20.44 -17.50
N PRO A 33 16.97 20.65 -16.19
CA PRO A 33 15.68 20.35 -15.59
C PRO A 33 14.50 21.08 -16.24
N GLU A 34 14.68 22.33 -16.70
CA GLU A 34 13.65 23.10 -17.40
C GLU A 34 13.26 22.46 -18.74
N LEU A 35 14.22 21.82 -19.40
CA LEU A 35 13.97 21.09 -20.63
C LEU A 35 13.17 19.81 -20.36
N LEU A 36 13.48 19.09 -19.29
CA LEU A 36 12.70 17.90 -18.88
C LEU A 36 11.26 18.27 -18.54
N LEU A 37 11.05 19.37 -17.81
CA LEU A 37 9.72 19.91 -17.52
C LEU A 37 8.95 20.23 -18.81
N LYS A 38 9.60 20.84 -19.80
CA LYS A 38 8.99 21.08 -21.12
C LYS A 38 8.61 19.78 -21.84
N TRP A 39 9.36 18.70 -21.66
CA TRP A 39 9.05 17.41 -22.28
C TRP A 39 7.91 16.68 -21.57
N LEU A 40 7.81 16.81 -20.25
CA LEU A 40 6.74 16.24 -19.42
C LEU A 40 5.34 16.79 -19.76
N ILE A 41 5.24 17.97 -20.37
CA ILE A 41 3.96 18.58 -20.78
C ILE A 41 3.70 18.48 -22.30
N ARG A 42 4.52 17.74 -23.04
CA ARG A 42 4.38 17.53 -24.50
C ARG A 42 3.59 16.26 -24.80
N SER A 43 3.85 15.62 -25.93
CA SER A 43 3.18 14.38 -26.29
C SER A 43 3.68 13.20 -25.45
N ARG A 44 2.83 12.20 -25.28
CA ARG A 44 3.11 10.96 -24.52
C ARG A 44 4.49 10.33 -24.76
N PRO A 45 5.03 10.25 -25.98
CA PRO A 45 6.40 9.80 -26.21
C PRO A 45 7.46 10.63 -25.45
N HIS A 46 7.34 11.95 -25.46
CA HIS A 46 8.26 12.86 -24.77
C HIS A 46 8.10 12.76 -23.26
N GLN A 47 6.86 12.59 -22.78
CA GLN A 47 6.58 12.35 -21.36
C GLN A 47 7.31 11.10 -20.89
N LEU A 48 7.14 9.97 -21.60
CA LEU A 48 7.80 8.71 -21.25
C LEU A 48 9.34 8.82 -21.29
N ALA A 49 9.91 9.43 -22.34
CA ALA A 49 11.35 9.63 -22.43
C ALA A 49 11.89 10.54 -21.32
N ALA A 50 11.17 11.61 -20.96
CA ALA A 50 11.54 12.51 -19.88
C ALA A 50 11.44 11.82 -18.51
N LEU A 51 10.37 11.06 -18.26
CA LEU A 51 10.19 10.26 -17.04
C LEU A 51 11.33 9.24 -16.89
N ASP A 52 11.62 8.47 -17.94
CA ASP A 52 12.71 7.49 -17.92
C ASP A 52 14.09 8.15 -17.71
N ALA A 53 14.29 9.38 -18.20
CA ALA A 53 15.53 10.15 -17.99
C ALA A 53 15.68 10.71 -16.57
N LEU A 54 14.59 10.94 -15.85
CA LEU A 54 14.62 11.48 -14.48
C LEU A 54 15.20 10.48 -13.47
N VAL A 55 14.98 9.18 -13.65
CA VAL A 55 15.47 8.12 -12.74
C VAL A 55 17.00 8.10 -12.58
N PRO A 56 17.81 8.10 -13.66
CA PRO A 56 19.26 8.18 -13.54
C PRO A 56 19.75 9.58 -13.10
N LEU A 57 19.04 10.65 -13.46
CA LEU A 57 19.43 12.02 -13.09
C LEU A 57 19.18 12.33 -11.61
N SER A 58 18.10 11.81 -11.02
CA SER A 58 17.77 12.00 -9.61
C SER A 58 18.80 11.39 -8.65
N ARG A 59 19.69 10.51 -9.15
CA ARG A 59 20.78 9.90 -8.36
C ARG A 59 21.97 10.83 -8.16
N ASN A 60 22.05 11.96 -8.87
CA ASN A 60 23.14 12.94 -8.76
C ASN A 60 22.65 14.21 -8.04
N ARG A 61 23.15 14.44 -6.82
CA ARG A 61 22.56 15.39 -5.84
C ARG A 61 22.76 16.88 -6.13
N ASP A 62 23.85 17.28 -6.79
CA ASP A 62 24.30 18.68 -6.77
C ASP A 62 23.47 19.64 -7.65
N ASP A 63 22.94 19.16 -8.78
CA ASP A 63 22.18 19.99 -9.73
C ASP A 63 20.65 19.88 -9.57
N PHE A 64 20.18 18.91 -8.79
CA PHE A 64 18.78 18.46 -8.84
C PHE A 64 17.90 19.14 -7.78
N SER A 65 18.48 19.59 -6.66
CA SER A 65 17.76 20.08 -5.48
C SER A 65 16.90 21.33 -5.74
N SER A 66 17.37 22.28 -6.56
CA SER A 66 16.63 23.52 -6.86
C SER A 66 15.39 23.32 -7.73
N VAL A 67 15.27 22.16 -8.40
CA VAL A 67 14.20 21.88 -9.36
C VAL A 67 13.26 20.76 -8.88
N LEU A 68 13.53 20.19 -7.69
CA LEU A 68 12.69 19.15 -7.06
C LEU A 68 11.25 19.62 -6.86
N SER A 69 11.03 20.86 -6.43
CA SER A 69 9.69 21.39 -6.15
C SER A 69 8.84 21.55 -7.42
N GLU A 70 9.45 22.04 -8.50
CA GLU A 70 8.79 22.21 -9.80
C GLU A 70 8.52 20.85 -10.48
N LEU A 71 9.44 19.90 -10.35
CA LEU A 71 9.26 18.52 -10.82
C LEU A 71 8.16 17.78 -10.07
N ARG A 72 8.08 17.92 -8.74
CA ARG A 72 6.98 17.35 -7.93
C ARG A 72 5.63 17.85 -8.44
N SER A 73 5.47 19.16 -8.58
CA SER A 73 4.25 19.78 -9.11
C SER A 73 3.87 19.30 -10.52
N ALA A 74 4.86 19.14 -11.42
CA ALA A 74 4.62 18.63 -12.77
C ALA A 74 4.23 17.15 -12.81
N LEU A 75 4.80 16.32 -11.92
CA LEU A 75 4.45 14.91 -11.79
C LEU A 75 3.03 14.74 -11.22
N ASP A 76 2.63 15.58 -10.25
CA ASP A 76 1.27 15.59 -9.67
C ASP A 76 0.18 15.87 -10.71
N ALA A 77 0.49 16.67 -11.74
CA ALA A 77 -0.43 16.89 -12.86
C ALA A 77 -0.57 15.68 -13.81
N LEU A 78 0.37 14.73 -13.79
CA LEU A 78 0.42 13.58 -14.70
C LEU A 78 -0.19 12.29 -14.11
N ASP A 79 -0.65 12.31 -12.86
CA ASP A 79 -1.19 11.16 -12.11
C ASP A 79 -2.46 10.55 -12.72
N SER A 80 -3.08 11.22 -13.70
CA SER A 80 -4.30 10.78 -14.39
C SER A 80 -4.06 10.03 -15.71
N GLU A 81 -2.80 9.82 -16.09
CA GLU A 81 -2.37 9.14 -17.33
C GLU A 81 -2.30 7.60 -17.18
N PRO A 82 -2.31 6.81 -18.27
CA PRO A 82 -2.37 5.34 -18.27
C PRO A 82 -1.33 4.62 -17.38
N PRO A 83 -1.57 3.34 -17.01
CA PRO A 83 -0.87 2.63 -15.91
C PRO A 83 0.65 2.49 -16.04
N ARG A 84 1.22 2.64 -17.25
CA ARG A 84 2.68 2.63 -17.44
C ARG A 84 3.34 3.96 -17.01
N VAL A 85 2.61 5.06 -17.13
CA VAL A 85 3.05 6.40 -16.71
C VAL A 85 3.02 6.46 -15.18
N GLU A 86 1.95 5.99 -14.56
CA GLU A 86 1.79 5.83 -13.10
C GLU A 86 3.00 5.10 -12.46
N ILE A 87 3.32 3.88 -12.90
CA ILE A 87 4.47 3.11 -12.37
C ILE A 87 5.81 3.86 -12.53
N LEU A 88 5.98 4.65 -13.59
CA LEU A 88 7.21 5.42 -13.84
C LEU A 88 7.28 6.67 -12.96
N ILE A 89 6.18 7.41 -12.84
CA ILE A 89 6.03 8.52 -11.89
C ILE A 89 6.31 8.00 -10.48
N ASP A 90 5.80 6.81 -10.14
CA ASP A 90 5.97 6.19 -8.84
C ASP A 90 7.43 5.95 -8.48
N ARG A 91 8.15 5.36 -9.43
CA ARG A 91 9.59 5.14 -9.32
C ARG A 91 10.36 6.45 -9.22
N ILE A 92 9.94 7.49 -9.95
CA ILE A 92 10.60 8.80 -9.89
C ILE A 92 10.38 9.43 -8.52
N ARG A 93 9.13 9.62 -8.03
CA ARG A 93 8.95 10.28 -6.72
C ARG A 93 9.62 9.51 -5.58
N HIS A 94 9.65 8.16 -5.63
CA HIS A 94 10.44 7.35 -4.68
C HIS A 94 11.93 7.72 -4.71
N ASN A 95 12.55 7.80 -5.89
CA ASN A 95 13.96 8.22 -6.01
C ASN A 95 14.17 9.69 -5.61
N LEU A 96 13.19 10.57 -5.83
CA LEU A 96 13.27 11.97 -5.40
C LEU A 96 13.29 12.07 -3.87
N ARG A 97 12.44 11.31 -3.17
CA ARG A 97 12.40 11.27 -1.70
C ARG A 97 13.70 10.75 -1.07
N LEU A 98 14.31 9.72 -1.63
CA LEU A 98 15.63 9.22 -1.17
C LEU A 98 16.74 10.29 -1.24
N ASN A 99 16.54 11.33 -2.06
CA ASN A 99 17.52 12.38 -2.31
C ASN A 99 17.12 13.76 -1.77
N ASP A 100 15.93 13.89 -1.17
CA ASP A 100 15.46 15.12 -0.55
C ASP A 100 15.76 15.12 0.96
N PRO A 101 16.69 15.97 1.44
CA PRO A 101 17.00 16.06 2.87
C PRO A 101 15.91 16.77 3.70
N SER A 102 14.86 17.31 3.07
CA SER A 102 13.81 18.09 3.73
C SER A 102 12.55 17.31 4.12
N ASP A 103 12.36 16.08 3.61
CA ASP A 103 11.25 15.23 4.04
C ASP A 103 11.55 14.67 5.44
N ALA A 104 10.77 15.13 6.43
CA ALA A 104 10.85 14.64 7.79
C ALA A 104 10.61 13.11 7.81
N PRO A 105 11.32 12.34 8.65
CA PRO A 105 11.10 10.90 8.74
C PRO A 105 9.64 10.65 9.09
N ILE A 106 8.97 9.74 8.37
CA ILE A 106 7.63 9.31 8.73
C ILE A 106 7.72 8.65 10.10
N LEU A 107 7.17 9.33 11.11
CA LEU A 107 7.04 8.79 12.45
C LEU A 107 5.72 8.02 12.50
N ILE A 108 5.84 6.71 12.71
CA ILE A 108 4.69 5.87 13.06
C ILE A 108 4.40 6.14 14.54
N SER A 109 3.16 6.50 14.86
CA SER A 109 2.81 6.80 16.25
C SER A 109 2.87 5.52 17.11
N ASP A 110 3.16 5.68 18.40
CA ASP A 110 3.23 4.55 19.34
C ASP A 110 1.89 3.81 19.46
N GLU A 111 0.77 4.53 19.25
CA GLU A 111 -0.57 3.96 19.21
C GLU A 111 -0.73 3.01 18.01
N VAL A 112 -0.31 3.44 16.81
CA VAL A 112 -0.39 2.60 15.60
C VAL A 112 0.58 1.42 15.69
N LEU A 113 1.76 1.60 16.28
CA LEU A 113 2.69 0.50 16.55
C LEU A 113 2.11 -0.52 17.54
N SER A 114 1.41 -0.04 18.57
CA SER A 114 0.73 -0.91 19.55
C SER A 114 -0.43 -1.66 18.89
N LEU A 115 -1.18 -1.00 18.02
CA LEU A 115 -2.21 -1.63 17.19
C LEU A 115 -1.62 -2.69 16.27
N ALA A 116 -0.54 -2.40 15.55
CA ALA A 116 0.15 -3.34 14.68
C ALA A 116 0.60 -4.60 15.43
N ARG A 117 1.12 -4.42 16.65
CA ARG A 117 1.47 -5.55 17.52
C ARG A 117 0.25 -6.39 17.89
N CYS A 118 -0.88 -5.78 18.23
CA CYS A 118 -2.10 -6.54 18.56
C CYS A 118 -2.65 -7.27 17.32
N VAL A 119 -2.69 -6.56 16.18
CA VAL A 119 -3.14 -7.03 14.88
C VAL A 119 -2.35 -8.25 14.39
N PHE A 120 -1.03 -8.25 14.56
CA PHE A 120 -0.16 -9.37 14.20
C PHE A 120 0.14 -10.30 15.38
N CYS A 121 -0.68 -10.26 16.43
CA CYS A 121 -0.57 -11.15 17.59
C CYS A 121 0.85 -11.20 18.18
N PHE A 122 1.50 -10.04 18.23
CA PHE A 122 2.87 -9.81 18.70
C PHE A 122 3.97 -10.49 17.86
N ASP A 123 3.70 -10.91 16.62
CA ASP A 123 4.74 -11.26 15.66
C ASP A 123 5.51 -9.99 15.24
N LEU A 124 6.62 -9.75 15.92
CA LEU A 124 7.49 -8.60 15.68
C LEU A 124 8.11 -8.60 14.28
N THR A 125 8.20 -9.76 13.62
CA THR A 125 8.72 -9.87 12.25
C THR A 125 7.74 -9.25 11.26
N LEU A 126 6.44 -9.54 11.42
CA LEU A 126 5.38 -8.96 10.59
C LEU A 126 5.22 -7.47 10.87
N VAL A 127 5.31 -7.05 12.13
CA VAL A 127 5.28 -5.62 12.50
C VAL A 127 6.42 -4.85 11.83
N GLU A 128 7.65 -5.36 11.90
CA GLU A 128 8.80 -4.68 11.28
C GLU A 128 8.73 -4.73 9.75
N THR A 129 8.25 -5.83 9.16
CA THR A 129 8.05 -5.93 7.71
C THR A 129 7.02 -4.92 7.22
N TRP A 130 5.87 -4.82 7.90
CA TRP A 130 4.87 -3.81 7.62
C TRP A 130 5.44 -2.40 7.75
N ARG A 131 6.17 -2.13 8.84
CA ARG A 131 6.80 -0.81 9.07
C ARG A 131 7.75 -0.44 7.94
N LEU A 132 8.63 -1.36 7.52
CA LEU A 132 9.53 -1.13 6.40
C LEU A 132 8.75 -0.89 5.11
N GLN A 133 7.71 -1.69 4.85
CA GLN A 133 6.86 -1.49 3.68
C GLN A 133 6.12 -0.14 3.71
N LEU A 134 5.61 0.28 4.87
CA LEU A 134 4.99 1.58 5.05
C LEU A 134 6.00 2.69 4.76
N LEU A 135 7.22 2.61 5.27
CA LEU A 135 8.27 3.60 5.03
C LEU A 135 8.75 3.59 3.56
N ASP A 136 8.72 2.44 2.90
CA ASP A 136 9.08 2.27 1.50
C ASP A 136 7.94 2.61 0.52
N THR A 137 6.69 2.74 1.01
CA THR A 137 5.54 3.06 0.15
C THR A 137 5.68 4.43 -0.50
N TYR A 138 5.13 4.53 -1.70
CA TYR A 138 5.17 5.70 -2.55
C TYR A 138 4.48 6.94 -1.98
N ASP A 139 3.47 6.78 -1.13
CA ASP A 139 2.91 7.85 -0.31
C ASP A 139 2.58 7.31 1.10
N PRO A 140 3.58 7.26 1.99
CA PRO A 140 3.42 6.74 3.32
C PRO A 140 2.53 7.71 4.07
N SER A 141 1.32 7.27 4.39
CA SER A 141 0.39 8.16 5.08
C SER A 141 1.02 8.63 6.38
N SER A 142 1.11 9.95 6.54
CA SER A 142 1.52 10.59 7.78
C SER A 142 0.39 10.65 8.81
N THR A 143 -0.82 10.28 8.42
CA THR A 143 -2.00 10.27 9.29
C THR A 143 -2.20 8.90 9.93
N ALA A 144 -2.60 8.86 11.20
CA ALA A 144 -2.91 7.60 11.88
C ALA A 144 -3.94 6.75 11.10
N THR A 145 -4.93 7.40 10.47
CA THR A 145 -5.95 6.71 9.65
C THR A 145 -5.38 6.06 8.41
N GLY A 146 -4.47 6.71 7.68
CA GLY A 146 -3.86 6.07 6.52
C GLY A 146 -2.78 5.03 6.90
N GLN A 147 -2.07 5.22 8.02
CA GLN A 147 -1.18 4.19 8.57
C GLN A 147 -1.97 2.93 8.96
N TRP A 148 -3.16 3.10 9.53
CA TRP A 148 -4.10 2.01 9.81
C TRP A 148 -4.59 1.29 8.55
N HIS A 149 -5.02 2.02 7.52
CA HIS A 149 -5.42 1.38 6.27
C HIS A 149 -4.27 0.57 5.65
N SER A 150 -3.05 1.10 5.68
CA SER A 150 -1.85 0.38 5.25
C SER A 150 -1.62 -0.90 6.08
N LEU A 151 -1.72 -0.80 7.41
CA LEU A 151 -1.59 -1.95 8.32
C LEU A 151 -2.58 -3.06 7.99
N VAL A 152 -3.83 -2.70 7.77
CA VAL A 152 -4.89 -3.66 7.46
C VAL A 152 -4.70 -4.28 6.09
N GLN A 153 -4.35 -3.48 5.07
CA GLN A 153 -4.06 -3.98 3.73
C GLN A 153 -2.90 -4.98 3.77
N PHE A 154 -1.82 -4.65 4.48
CA PHE A 154 -0.70 -5.56 4.69
C PHE A 154 -1.14 -6.84 5.40
N GLY A 155 -1.90 -6.72 6.49
CA GLY A 155 -2.44 -7.86 7.23
C GLY A 155 -3.31 -8.78 6.37
N GLY A 156 -4.09 -8.23 5.45
CA GLY A 156 -4.83 -9.02 4.45
C GLY A 156 -3.90 -9.83 3.54
N THR A 157 -2.82 -9.22 3.05
CA THR A 157 -1.85 -9.92 2.17
C THR A 157 -1.06 -11.02 2.89
N CYS A 158 -0.77 -10.84 4.18
CA CYS A 158 -0.06 -11.82 4.98
C CYS A 158 -0.96 -12.90 5.59
N GLY A 159 -2.29 -12.81 5.40
CA GLY A 159 -3.26 -13.74 5.97
C GLY A 159 -3.44 -13.58 7.49
N ALA A 160 -3.25 -12.36 8.02
CA ALA A 160 -3.62 -12.02 9.39
C ALA A 160 -5.13 -11.70 9.52
N PHE A 161 -5.76 -11.23 8.44
CA PHE A 161 -7.20 -10.96 8.38
C PHE A 161 -7.81 -11.46 7.08
N ALA A 162 -9.11 -11.70 7.10
CA ALA A 162 -9.94 -11.88 5.92
C ALA A 162 -10.70 -10.58 5.61
N VAL A 163 -10.45 -9.99 4.44
CA VAL A 163 -11.22 -8.85 3.93
C VAL A 163 -12.45 -9.36 3.19
N CYS A 164 -13.63 -9.08 3.73
CA CYS A 164 -14.89 -9.60 3.20
C CYS A 164 -15.83 -8.45 2.81
N ASP A 165 -16.42 -8.52 1.62
CA ASP A 165 -17.58 -7.70 1.24
C ASP A 165 -18.87 -8.47 1.57
N TRP A 166 -19.87 -7.78 2.12
CA TRP A 166 -21.16 -8.37 2.50
C TRP A 166 -21.96 -8.93 1.33
N ARG A 167 -21.61 -8.54 0.09
CA ARG A 167 -22.20 -9.04 -1.15
C ARG A 167 -21.51 -10.30 -1.68
N GLU A 168 -20.41 -10.73 -1.07
CA GLU A 168 -19.69 -11.90 -1.55
C GLU A 168 -20.46 -13.20 -1.30
N PRO A 169 -20.30 -14.20 -2.19
CA PRO A 169 -20.76 -15.56 -1.92
C PRO A 169 -20.15 -16.08 -0.62
N ILE A 170 -20.92 -16.84 0.15
CA ILE A 170 -20.50 -17.44 1.42
C ILE A 170 -19.25 -18.29 1.27
N GLU A 171 -19.13 -19.03 0.17
CA GLU A 171 -17.97 -19.86 -0.10
C GLU A 171 -16.68 -19.02 -0.26
N SER A 172 -16.79 -17.79 -0.78
CA SER A 172 -15.67 -16.84 -0.85
C SER A 172 -15.24 -16.43 0.56
N VAL A 173 -16.19 -16.05 1.41
CA VAL A 173 -15.95 -15.64 2.80
C VAL A 173 -15.30 -16.78 3.59
N VAL A 174 -15.83 -18.00 3.48
CA VAL A 174 -15.26 -19.20 4.12
C VAL A 174 -13.83 -19.47 3.63
N THR A 175 -13.58 -19.34 2.34
CA THR A 175 -12.23 -19.56 1.77
C THR A 175 -11.23 -18.53 2.31
N LYS A 176 -11.63 -17.26 2.41
CA LYS A 176 -10.79 -16.19 2.97
C LYS A 176 -10.52 -16.42 4.45
N LEU A 177 -11.53 -16.80 5.23
CA LEU A 177 -11.36 -17.13 6.65
C LEU A 177 -10.44 -18.34 6.86
N ALA A 178 -10.55 -19.37 6.02
CA ALA A 178 -9.66 -20.53 6.05
C ALA A 178 -8.20 -20.19 5.68
N SER A 179 -7.94 -19.02 5.08
CA SER A 179 -6.59 -18.56 4.73
C SER A 179 -5.88 -17.84 5.87
N ILE A 180 -6.57 -17.55 6.98
CA ILE A 180 -5.98 -16.90 8.15
C ILE A 180 -4.96 -17.84 8.80
N ARG A 181 -3.70 -17.40 8.88
CA ARG A 181 -2.55 -18.24 9.25
C ARG A 181 -2.28 -18.35 10.75
N TYR A 182 -3.20 -17.87 11.58
CA TYR A 182 -2.98 -17.73 13.02
C TYR A 182 -2.94 -19.07 13.79
N SER A 183 -3.68 -20.08 13.32
CA SER A 183 -3.71 -21.42 13.94
C SER A 183 -4.06 -22.48 12.92
N ASP A 184 -3.44 -23.67 13.05
CA ASP A 184 -3.74 -24.84 12.21
C ASP A 184 -5.20 -25.31 12.35
N ASP A 185 -5.87 -24.96 13.45
CA ASP A 185 -7.29 -25.26 13.67
C ASP A 185 -8.22 -24.37 12.81
N ILE A 186 -7.79 -23.17 12.43
CA ILE A 186 -8.64 -22.22 11.71
C ILE A 186 -9.04 -22.75 10.33
N PRO A 187 -8.11 -23.22 9.46
CA PRO A 187 -8.49 -23.82 8.19
C PRO A 187 -9.45 -24.99 8.35
N ARG A 188 -9.23 -25.84 9.36
CA ARG A 188 -10.08 -27.02 9.64
C ARG A 188 -11.49 -26.60 10.07
N ILE A 189 -11.60 -25.65 10.99
CA ILE A 189 -12.88 -25.13 11.48
C ILE A 189 -13.62 -24.42 10.34
N ALA A 190 -12.97 -23.52 9.60
CA ALA A 190 -13.56 -22.81 8.48
C ALA A 190 -14.04 -23.76 7.37
N GLN A 191 -13.27 -24.80 7.01
CA GLN A 191 -13.66 -25.77 5.98
C GLN A 191 -14.95 -26.54 6.31
N SER A 192 -15.32 -26.67 7.59
CA SER A 192 -16.60 -27.27 7.97
C SER A 192 -17.83 -26.47 7.50
N PHE A 193 -17.63 -25.21 7.12
CA PHE A 193 -18.67 -24.29 6.61
C PHE A 193 -18.69 -24.16 5.08
N ARG A 194 -17.93 -24.97 4.33
CA ARG A 194 -17.79 -24.82 2.86
C ARG A 194 -19.11 -24.93 2.07
N SER A 195 -20.13 -25.53 2.65
CA SER A 195 -21.47 -25.67 2.06
C SER A 195 -22.56 -25.09 2.97
N TYR A 196 -22.24 -23.99 3.65
CA TYR A 196 -23.16 -23.34 4.57
C TYR A 196 -24.30 -22.63 3.84
N ASP A 197 -25.54 -22.98 4.20
CA ASP A 197 -26.78 -22.56 3.51
C ASP A 197 -27.49 -21.38 4.20
N GLY A 198 -26.73 -20.59 4.98
CA GLY A 198 -27.25 -19.46 5.76
C GLY A 198 -26.97 -18.09 5.13
N THR A 199 -27.02 -17.05 5.96
CA THR A 199 -26.47 -15.72 5.64
C THR A 199 -25.05 -15.58 6.17
N ILE A 200 -24.32 -14.55 5.73
CA ILE A 200 -23.00 -14.19 6.26
C ILE A 200 -23.07 -13.94 7.78
N ASP A 201 -24.10 -13.26 8.27
CA ASP A 201 -24.25 -13.00 9.71
C ASP A 201 -24.39 -14.29 10.52
N SER A 202 -25.21 -15.24 10.02
CA SER A 202 -25.35 -16.55 10.65
C SER A 202 -24.06 -17.37 10.55
N LEU A 203 -23.34 -17.29 9.43
CA LEU A 203 -22.03 -17.93 9.26
C LEU A 203 -21.04 -17.42 10.31
N CYS A 204 -20.90 -16.10 10.44
CA CYS A 204 -20.01 -15.49 11.43
C CYS A 204 -20.40 -15.89 12.86
N THR A 205 -21.70 -16.00 13.13
CA THR A 205 -22.22 -16.44 14.44
C THR A 205 -21.80 -17.87 14.76
N ASP A 206 -22.09 -18.81 13.86
CA ASP A 206 -21.79 -20.24 14.07
C ASP A 206 -20.29 -20.53 14.06
N LEU A 207 -19.53 -19.79 13.24
CA LEU A 207 -18.08 -19.87 13.22
C LEU A 207 -17.48 -19.39 14.54
N ALA A 208 -17.94 -18.27 15.07
CA ALA A 208 -17.47 -17.77 16.36
C ALA A 208 -17.78 -18.75 17.51
N ILE A 209 -18.91 -19.46 17.48
CA ILE A 209 -19.20 -20.54 18.43
C ILE A 209 -18.18 -21.68 18.29
N SER A 210 -17.89 -22.09 17.06
CA SER A 210 -16.93 -23.17 16.79
C SER A 210 -15.51 -22.82 17.23
N LEU A 211 -15.07 -21.58 16.99
CA LEU A 211 -13.76 -21.07 17.38
C LEU A 211 -13.55 -21.03 18.90
N ARG A 212 -14.59 -20.75 19.69
CA ARG A 212 -14.50 -20.73 21.17
C ARG A 212 -14.03 -22.05 21.77
N SER A 213 -14.34 -23.17 21.12
CA SER A 213 -13.86 -24.50 21.56
C SER A 213 -12.34 -24.66 21.50
N ALA A 214 -11.67 -23.83 20.69
CA ALA A 214 -10.23 -23.77 20.51
C ALA A 214 -9.59 -22.54 21.20
N ASP A 215 -10.32 -21.86 22.11
CA ASP A 215 -9.90 -20.59 22.74
C ASP A 215 -9.60 -19.46 21.72
N LEU A 216 -10.30 -19.51 20.57
CA LEU A 216 -10.22 -18.52 19.51
C LEU A 216 -11.52 -17.74 19.42
N HIS A 217 -11.41 -16.49 19.01
CA HIS A 217 -12.51 -15.56 18.92
C HIS A 217 -12.47 -14.80 17.59
N LEU A 218 -13.63 -14.73 16.95
CA LEU A 218 -13.83 -13.94 15.73
C LEU A 218 -14.14 -12.48 16.10
N ALA A 219 -13.39 -11.54 15.52
CA ALA A 219 -13.60 -10.11 15.68
C ALA A 219 -13.83 -9.46 14.32
N SER A 220 -14.76 -8.49 14.28
CA SER A 220 -14.92 -7.61 13.12
C SER A 220 -14.28 -6.25 13.41
N LEU A 221 -13.39 -5.85 12.53
CA LEU A 221 -12.84 -4.50 12.48
C LEU A 221 -13.68 -3.72 11.48
N ASP A 222 -14.62 -2.93 11.99
CA ASP A 222 -15.52 -2.15 11.14
C ASP A 222 -14.80 -0.88 10.67
N SER A 223 -14.63 -0.72 9.36
CA SER A 223 -14.08 0.49 8.75
C SER A 223 -15.15 1.48 8.31
N GLY A 224 -16.45 1.19 8.51
CA GLY A 224 -17.58 2.01 8.07
C GLY A 224 -17.85 1.96 6.56
N ALA A 225 -17.39 0.92 5.86
CA ALA A 225 -17.51 0.74 4.41
C ALA A 225 -18.26 -0.56 4.06
N ASP A 226 -18.53 -0.79 2.77
CA ASP A 226 -19.14 -2.05 2.27
C ASP A 226 -18.25 -3.30 2.49
N SER A 227 -16.99 -3.11 2.89
CA SER A 227 -16.07 -4.19 3.28
C SER A 227 -15.82 -4.15 4.78
N TYR A 228 -15.82 -5.32 5.43
CA TYR A 228 -15.44 -5.49 6.83
C TYR A 228 -14.26 -6.47 6.93
N TRP A 229 -13.43 -6.29 7.96
CA TRP A 229 -12.25 -7.14 8.15
C TRP A 229 -12.47 -8.10 9.31
N LEU A 230 -12.37 -9.38 9.03
CA LEU A 230 -12.50 -10.43 10.03
C LEU A 230 -11.12 -10.86 10.51
N SER A 231 -10.93 -10.87 11.82
CA SER A 231 -9.76 -11.39 12.49
C SER A 231 -10.13 -12.54 13.42
N ILE A 232 -9.21 -13.49 13.61
CA ILE A 232 -9.37 -14.58 14.58
C ILE A 232 -8.18 -14.51 15.53
N ASN A 233 -8.45 -14.20 16.81
CA ASN A 233 -7.44 -14.00 17.84
C ASN A 233 -7.82 -14.72 19.12
N ARG A 234 -6.90 -14.76 20.09
CA ARG A 234 -7.23 -15.15 21.47
C ARG A 234 -8.00 -14.06 22.19
N ARG A 235 -8.68 -14.44 23.27
CA ARG A 235 -9.52 -13.51 24.04
C ARG A 235 -8.75 -12.32 24.61
N ASP A 236 -7.57 -12.56 25.17
CA ASP A 236 -6.72 -11.53 25.75
C ASP A 236 -6.17 -10.56 24.69
N GLU A 237 -5.93 -11.05 23.48
CA GLU A 237 -5.52 -10.22 22.33
C GLU A 237 -6.66 -9.34 21.82
N ILE A 238 -7.91 -9.85 21.78
CA ILE A 238 -9.09 -9.03 21.42
C ILE A 238 -9.28 -7.90 22.43
N LEU A 239 -9.18 -8.18 23.72
CA LEU A 239 -9.32 -7.14 24.75
C LEU A 239 -8.28 -6.04 24.58
N ARG A 240 -7.02 -6.41 24.29
CA ARG A 240 -5.96 -5.42 24.00
C ARG A 240 -6.23 -4.64 22.72
N LEU A 241 -6.76 -5.30 21.69
CA LEU A 241 -7.11 -4.66 20.43
C LEU A 241 -8.27 -3.66 20.60
N GLU A 242 -9.29 -4.01 21.40
CA GLU A 242 -10.38 -3.10 21.80
C GLU A 242 -9.85 -1.88 22.57
N GLU A 243 -8.95 -2.10 23.54
CA GLU A 243 -8.29 -1.03 24.30
C GLU A 243 -7.50 -0.09 23.38
N CYS A 244 -6.71 -0.64 22.45
CA CYS A 244 -5.89 0.16 21.54
C CYS A 244 -6.73 0.95 20.53
N MET A 245 -7.83 0.38 20.02
CA MET A 245 -8.67 1.04 19.00
C MET A 245 -9.62 2.07 19.60
N GLY A 246 -10.11 1.87 20.83
CA GLY A 246 -10.94 2.84 21.55
C GLY A 246 -10.27 4.19 21.79
N VAL A 247 -8.94 4.28 21.59
CA VAL A 247 -8.13 5.48 21.81
C VAL A 247 -7.82 6.26 20.52
N ALA A 248 -7.80 5.62 19.34
CA ALA A 248 -7.16 6.24 18.15
C ALA A 248 -7.94 6.17 16.82
N LEU A 249 -8.78 5.16 16.56
CA LEU A 249 -9.17 4.75 15.19
C LEU A 249 -10.55 4.06 15.14
N PRO A 250 -11.15 3.70 13.97
CA PRO A 250 -12.56 3.24 13.91
C PRO A 250 -12.88 2.07 14.84
N LYS A 251 -14.16 1.87 15.18
CA LYS A 251 -14.58 0.99 16.28
C LYS A 251 -14.34 -0.49 15.94
N VAL A 252 -13.72 -1.23 16.87
CA VAL A 252 -13.90 -2.70 16.89
C VAL A 252 -15.33 -2.94 17.28
N VAL A 253 -16.07 -3.64 16.43
CA VAL A 253 -17.32 -4.25 16.85
C VAL A 253 -16.97 -5.71 17.06
N PRO A 254 -16.59 -6.12 18.28
CA PRO A 254 -16.47 -7.53 18.57
C PRO A 254 -17.80 -8.17 18.16
N ILE A 255 -17.74 -9.26 17.40
CA ILE A 255 -18.93 -10.08 17.14
C ILE A 255 -19.24 -10.77 18.47
N THR A 256 -19.84 -9.98 19.37
CA THR A 256 -20.19 -10.39 20.72
C THR A 256 -21.53 -11.07 20.59
N ILE A 257 -21.49 -12.38 20.44
CA ILE A 257 -22.68 -13.20 20.55
C ILE A 257 -23.00 -13.28 22.04
N VAL A 258 -24.09 -12.59 22.42
CA VAL A 258 -24.78 -12.70 23.71
C VAL A 258 -25.41 -14.09 23.83
#